data_AF-A7I717-F1
#
_entry.id   AF-A7I717-F1
#
_cell.length_a   1.000
_cell.length_b   1.000
_cell.length_c   1.000
_cell.angle_alpha   90.00
_cell.angle_beta   90.00
_cell.angle_gamma   90.00
#
_symmetry.space_group_name_H-M   'P 1'
#
loop_
_entity.id
_entity.type
_entity.pdbx_description
1 polymer ?
#
loop_
_entity_poly.entity_id
_entity_poly.type
_entity_poly.pdbx_seq_one_letter_code
_entity_poly.pdbx_strand_id
1 'polypeptide(L)'
;MQGDEDIRPGTMAAAGTPAGHRPARYLLFCLFVLCAVFGALFFVLPLPLYRLAGHCLEAGIALTCMCLCLYAYRYWSGRILLLLAAFAFGEYALATIFWYLFSILPLTGDGDLARPFVYTSVAELSFLGFMIFFIAAFQIEGKKEQENPWFPWLLLLLFLIVPFMVIDEYGITTRTVMLLVRFLIVEQLIAVTIAYGFFRYPLLWAGICIRCFAAMLYGLRETILVYYPSLSLLPGVTGSTGMVSLYDLLSIVGPLIAASFTLITLGLLDYVAVREQDRAGSPDPAA
;
A
#
# COMPACT_ATOMS: atom_id res chain seq x y z
N MET A 1 53.25 -2.61 -22.22
CA MET A 1 52.54 -2.86 -20.95
C MET A 1 51.40 -1.84 -20.93
N GLN A 2 50.18 -2.22 -21.32
CA GLN A 2 49.15 -2.75 -20.40
C GLN A 2 49.07 -1.86 -19.17
N GLY A 3 48.05 -1.05 -18.94
CA GLY A 3 46.66 -1.13 -19.35
C GLY A 3 45.89 -0.76 -18.09
N ASP A 4 45.17 0.35 -18.12
CA ASP A 4 44.07 0.58 -17.18
C ASP A 4 42.99 1.28 -18.01
N GLU A 5 42.06 0.44 -18.46
CA GLU A 5 40.86 0.84 -19.14
C GLU A 5 40.06 1.71 -18.18
N ASP A 6 39.99 3.00 -18.49
CA ASP A 6 38.95 3.89 -18.00
C ASP A 6 37.60 3.17 -18.10
N ILE A 7 37.06 2.75 -16.96
CA ILE A 7 35.65 2.40 -16.82
C ILE A 7 34.87 3.70 -16.99
N ARG A 8 34.74 4.13 -18.25
CA ARG A 8 33.73 5.11 -18.63
C ARG A 8 32.39 4.38 -18.55
N PRO A 9 31.44 4.78 -17.68
CA PRO A 9 30.07 4.35 -17.86
C PRO A 9 29.67 4.79 -19.25
N GLY A 10 29.37 3.79 -20.10
CA GLY A 10 29.09 3.99 -21.51
C GLY A 10 28.10 5.12 -21.70
N THR A 11 28.44 5.98 -22.65
CA THR A 11 27.54 6.89 -23.36
C THR A 11 26.13 6.33 -23.37
N MET A 12 25.27 6.90 -22.50
CA MET A 12 23.85 6.61 -22.52
C MET A 12 23.33 7.11 -23.86
N ALA A 13 23.15 6.18 -24.78
CA ALA A 13 22.48 6.43 -26.03
C ALA A 13 21.14 7.10 -25.72
N ALA A 14 20.94 8.30 -26.28
CA ALA A 14 19.62 8.87 -26.44
C ALA A 14 18.78 7.88 -27.26
N ALA A 15 18.01 7.03 -26.57
CA ALA A 15 17.19 6.00 -27.18
C ALA A 15 15.76 6.19 -26.68
N GLY A 16 14.83 6.32 -27.62
CA GLY A 16 13.43 6.64 -27.39
C GLY A 16 12.76 5.77 -26.32
N THR A 17 11.66 6.29 -25.77
CA THR A 17 10.79 5.68 -24.75
C THR A 17 11.00 4.16 -24.63
N PRO A 18 11.62 3.67 -23.55
CA PRO A 18 12.08 2.28 -23.48
C PRO A 18 10.87 1.35 -23.66
N ALA A 19 10.98 0.42 -24.61
CA ALA A 19 9.94 -0.55 -24.97
C ALA A 19 9.40 -1.36 -23.77
N GLY A 20 10.12 -1.39 -22.64
CA GLY A 20 9.70 -2.00 -21.38
C GLY A 20 8.56 -1.29 -20.63
N HIS A 21 8.20 -0.06 -21.01
CA HIS A 21 7.15 0.71 -20.33
C HIS A 21 5.72 0.20 -20.62
N ARG A 22 5.49 -0.30 -21.83
CA ARG A 22 4.19 -0.80 -22.29
C ARG A 22 3.76 -2.11 -21.61
N PRO A 23 4.58 -3.17 -21.57
CA PRO A 23 4.17 -4.44 -20.96
C PRO A 23 3.91 -4.33 -19.46
N ALA A 24 4.71 -3.54 -18.73
CA ALA A 24 4.51 -3.32 -17.30
C ALA A 24 3.18 -2.61 -17.00
N ARG A 25 2.78 -1.63 -17.82
CA ARG A 25 1.48 -0.96 -17.69
C ARG A 25 0.31 -1.90 -17.96
N TYR A 26 0.39 -2.72 -19.01
CA TYR A 26 -0.66 -3.72 -19.29
C TYR A 26 -0.77 -4.75 -18.17
N LEU A 27 0.37 -5.26 -17.66
CA LEU A 27 0.39 -6.18 -16.53
C LEU A 27 -0.30 -5.58 -15.30
N LEU A 28 0.06 -4.35 -14.91
CA LEU A 28 -0.53 -3.68 -13.75
C LEU A 28 -2.02 -3.40 -13.93
N PHE A 29 -2.46 -3.05 -15.14
CA PHE A 29 -3.88 -2.90 -15.44
C PHE A 29 -4.62 -4.25 -15.36
N CYS A 30 -4.04 -5.32 -15.90
CA CYS A 30 -4.60 -6.68 -15.77
C CYS A 30 -4.70 -7.09 -14.29
N LEU A 31 -3.69 -6.78 -13.47
CA LEU A 31 -3.73 -7.04 -12.02
C LEU A 31 -4.80 -6.19 -11.32
N PHE A 32 -4.99 -4.93 -11.71
CA PHE A 32 -6.08 -4.09 -11.19
C PHE A 32 -7.47 -4.68 -11.53
N VAL A 33 -7.67 -5.10 -12.78
CA VAL A 33 -8.91 -5.78 -13.21
C VAL A 33 -9.09 -7.10 -12.44
N LEU A 34 -8.00 -7.86 -12.24
CA LEU A 34 -8.04 -9.08 -11.44
C LEU A 34 -8.47 -8.80 -9.99
N CYS A 35 -8.01 -7.71 -9.36
CA CYS A 35 -8.47 -7.30 -8.03
C CYS A 35 -9.97 -6.98 -8.01
N ALA A 36 -10.49 -6.33 -9.05
CA ALA A 36 -11.92 -6.04 -9.16
C ALA A 36 -12.75 -7.33 -9.31
N VAL A 37 -12.31 -8.24 -10.18
CA VAL A 37 -12.93 -9.57 -10.35
C VAL A 37 -12.86 -10.35 -9.04
N PHE A 38 -11.70 -10.36 -8.38
CA PHE A 38 -11.53 -11.03 -7.09
C PHE A 38 -12.46 -10.45 -6.03
N GLY A 39 -12.61 -9.13 -5.94
CA GLY A 39 -13.58 -8.48 -5.05
C GLY A 39 -15.03 -8.93 -5.30
N ALA A 40 -15.42 -9.16 -6.56
CA ALA A 40 -16.75 -9.67 -6.90
C ALA A 40 -16.98 -11.13 -6.46
N LEU A 41 -15.90 -11.93 -6.33
CA LEU A 41 -16.00 -13.31 -5.85
C LEU A 41 -16.38 -13.41 -4.36
N PHE A 42 -16.39 -12.30 -3.63
CA PHE A 42 -16.87 -12.24 -2.24
C PHE A 42 -18.28 -12.83 -2.07
N PHE A 43 -19.16 -12.64 -3.07
CA PHE A 43 -20.54 -13.13 -3.02
C PHE A 43 -20.70 -14.63 -3.35
N VAL A 44 -19.62 -15.30 -3.73
CA VAL A 44 -19.67 -16.66 -4.30
C VAL A 44 -18.74 -17.63 -3.54
N LEU A 45 -17.61 -17.15 -3.01
CA LEU A 45 -16.64 -17.98 -2.31
C LEU A 45 -16.93 -18.09 -0.81
N PRO A 46 -16.72 -19.26 -0.21
CA PRO A 46 -16.71 -19.40 1.25
C PRO A 46 -15.70 -18.44 1.87
N LEU A 47 -16.13 -17.70 2.89
CA LEU A 47 -15.36 -16.60 3.47
C LEU A 47 -13.93 -16.97 3.91
N PRO A 48 -13.65 -18.14 4.51
CA PRO A 48 -12.28 -18.54 4.85
C PRO A 48 -11.39 -18.70 3.61
N LEU A 49 -11.92 -19.28 2.53
CA LEU A 49 -11.20 -19.45 1.26
C LEU A 49 -11.00 -18.10 0.55
N TYR A 50 -12.01 -17.22 0.62
CA TYR A 50 -11.91 -15.87 0.08
C TYR A 50 -10.80 -15.06 0.79
N ARG A 51 -10.77 -15.07 2.12
CA ARG A 51 -9.74 -14.36 2.91
C ARG A 51 -8.33 -14.91 2.61
N LEU A 52 -8.21 -16.23 2.55
CA LEU A 52 -6.96 -16.90 2.16
C LEU A 52 -6.48 -16.42 0.77
N ALA A 53 -7.31 -16.60 -0.25
CA ALA A 53 -6.96 -16.22 -1.61
C ALA A 53 -6.64 -14.72 -1.72
N GLY A 54 -7.33 -13.88 -0.92
CA GLY A 54 -7.08 -12.44 -0.85
C GLY A 54 -5.68 -12.12 -0.34
N HIS A 55 -5.24 -12.74 0.76
CA HIS A 55 -3.89 -12.53 1.28
C HIS A 55 -2.80 -13.04 0.34
N CYS A 56 -3.01 -14.17 -0.33
CA CYS A 56 -2.08 -14.66 -1.36
C CYS A 56 -2.00 -13.69 -2.55
N LEU A 57 -3.14 -13.16 -2.98
CA LEU A 57 -3.22 -12.17 -4.05
C LEU A 57 -2.49 -10.88 -3.66
N GLU A 58 -2.72 -10.36 -2.45
CA GLU A 58 -2.02 -9.18 -1.91
C GLU A 58 -0.51 -9.37 -1.92
N ALA A 59 -0.01 -10.50 -1.38
CA ALA A 59 1.42 -10.79 -1.33
C ALA A 59 2.01 -10.92 -2.74
N GLY A 60 1.34 -11.63 -3.65
CA GLY A 60 1.80 -11.79 -5.04
C GLY A 60 1.86 -10.47 -5.80
N ILE A 61 0.86 -9.61 -5.63
CA ILE A 61 0.83 -8.28 -6.24
C ILE A 61 1.90 -7.38 -5.62
N ALA A 62 2.07 -7.40 -4.30
CA ALA A 62 3.12 -6.64 -3.63
C ALA A 62 4.52 -7.04 -4.12
N LEU A 63 4.82 -8.34 -4.23
CA LEU A 63 6.08 -8.83 -4.81
C LEU A 63 6.27 -8.38 -6.26
N THR A 64 5.21 -8.43 -7.07
CA THR A 64 5.25 -7.96 -8.45
C THR A 64 5.57 -6.46 -8.51
N CYS A 65 4.91 -5.65 -7.67
CA CYS A 65 5.15 -4.21 -7.56
C CYS A 65 6.59 -3.91 -7.10
N MET A 66 7.10 -4.65 -6.11
CA MET A 66 8.49 -4.58 -5.66
C MET A 66 9.47 -4.85 -6.82
N CYS A 67 9.29 -5.96 -7.53
CA CYS A 67 10.16 -6.33 -8.66
C CYS A 67 10.14 -5.27 -9.77
N LEU A 68 8.96 -4.72 -10.08
CA LEU A 68 8.83 -3.65 -11.09
C LEU A 68 9.52 -2.36 -10.65
N CYS A 69 9.38 -1.96 -9.38
CA CYS A 69 10.09 -0.80 -8.82
C CYS A 69 11.61 -1.00 -8.84
N LEU A 70 12.12 -2.17 -8.44
CA LEU A 70 13.56 -2.48 -8.50
C LEU A 70 14.08 -2.51 -9.94
N TYR A 71 13.31 -3.08 -10.86
CA TYR A 71 13.64 -3.10 -12.28
C TYR A 71 13.74 -1.68 -12.84
N ALA A 72 12.72 -0.84 -12.60
CA ALA A 72 12.72 0.56 -13.04
C ALA A 72 13.86 1.36 -12.39
N TYR A 73 14.18 1.10 -11.12
CA TYR A 73 15.31 1.72 -10.44
C TYR A 73 16.63 1.37 -11.14
N ARG A 74 16.89 0.08 -11.35
CA ARG A 74 18.17 -0.42 -11.86
C ARG A 74 18.42 -0.07 -13.32
N TYR A 75 17.36 -0.06 -14.13
CA TYR A 75 17.49 0.02 -15.60
C TYR A 75 17.02 1.35 -16.19
N TRP A 76 16.21 2.15 -15.50
CA TRP A 76 15.59 3.34 -16.11
C TRP A 76 16.03 4.66 -15.48
N SER A 77 15.95 4.80 -14.16
CA SER A 77 16.00 6.15 -13.54
C SER A 77 17.03 6.31 -12.42
N GLY A 78 17.35 5.25 -11.67
CA GLY A 78 18.23 5.35 -10.50
C GLY A 78 17.69 6.22 -9.36
N ARG A 79 16.42 6.64 -9.40
CA ARG A 79 15.78 7.46 -8.36
C ARG A 79 15.50 6.67 -7.08
N ILE A 80 15.93 7.22 -5.94
CA ILE A 80 15.77 6.61 -4.61
C ILE A 80 14.31 6.35 -4.27
N LEU A 81 13.36 7.17 -4.77
CA LEU A 81 11.92 6.95 -4.64
C LEU A 81 11.50 5.51 -5.00
N LEU A 82 12.02 4.97 -6.11
CA LEU A 82 11.68 3.63 -6.58
C LEU A 82 12.25 2.54 -5.67
N LEU A 83 13.44 2.76 -5.11
CA LEU A 83 14.06 1.84 -4.17
C LEU A 83 13.27 1.78 -2.85
N LEU A 84 12.88 2.94 -2.32
CA LEU A 84 12.06 3.03 -1.09
C LEU A 84 10.65 2.45 -1.31
N ALA A 85 10.04 2.69 -2.47
CA ALA A 85 8.78 2.05 -2.83
C ALA A 85 8.93 0.52 -2.91
N ALA A 86 10.03 0.02 -3.46
CA ALA A 86 10.30 -1.43 -3.46
C ALA A 86 10.42 -1.99 -2.03
N PHE A 87 11.10 -1.30 -1.12
CA PHE A 87 11.13 -1.71 0.30
C PHE A 87 9.74 -1.71 0.93
N ALA A 88 8.91 -0.69 0.67
CA ALA A 88 7.54 -0.64 1.16
C ALA A 88 6.71 -1.86 0.71
N PHE A 89 6.76 -2.20 -0.58
CA PHE A 89 6.05 -3.37 -1.12
C PHE A 89 6.63 -4.69 -0.64
N GLY A 90 7.96 -4.79 -0.55
CA GLY A 90 8.66 -6.00 -0.11
C GLY A 90 8.40 -6.32 1.36
N GLU A 91 8.46 -5.32 2.23
CA GLU A 91 8.10 -5.47 3.64
C GLU A 91 6.63 -5.85 3.81
N TYR A 92 5.73 -5.25 3.00
CA TYR A 92 4.33 -5.64 3.00
C TYR A 92 4.17 -7.12 2.66
N ALA A 93 4.73 -7.56 1.53
CA ALA A 93 4.67 -8.94 1.09
C ALA A 93 5.25 -9.90 2.15
N LEU A 94 6.41 -9.58 2.72
CA LEU A 94 7.07 -10.42 3.72
C LEU A 94 6.20 -10.57 4.97
N ALA A 95 5.61 -9.48 5.46
CA ALA A 95 4.74 -9.52 6.62
C ALA A 95 3.43 -10.28 6.35
N THR A 96 2.83 -10.13 5.17
CA THR A 96 1.64 -10.91 4.77
C THR A 96 1.97 -12.40 4.69
N ILE A 97 3.12 -12.76 4.11
CA ILE A 97 3.59 -14.16 4.02
C ILE A 97 3.86 -14.71 5.42
N PHE A 98 4.54 -13.95 6.27
CA PHE A 98 4.87 -14.35 7.64
C PHE A 98 3.60 -14.54 8.47
N TRP A 99 2.67 -13.59 8.41
CA TRP A 99 1.37 -13.72 9.05
C TRP A 99 0.66 -15.00 8.60
N TYR A 100 0.71 -15.31 7.31
CA TYR A 100 0.04 -16.49 6.77
C TYR A 100 0.70 -17.81 7.18
N LEU A 101 2.02 -17.96 6.99
CA LEU A 101 2.77 -19.17 7.38
C LEU A 101 2.49 -19.55 8.84
N PHE A 102 2.43 -18.56 9.73
CA PHE A 102 2.17 -18.80 11.15
C PHE A 102 0.68 -18.88 11.52
N SER A 103 -0.25 -18.40 10.68
CA SER A 103 -1.70 -18.60 10.86
C SER A 103 -2.17 -20.00 10.42
N ILE A 104 -1.46 -20.65 9.49
CA ILE A 104 -1.74 -22.03 9.06
C ILE A 104 -1.13 -23.06 10.01
N LEU A 105 0.07 -22.81 10.53
CA LEU A 105 0.80 -23.76 11.39
C LEU A 105 -0.03 -24.32 12.58
N PRO A 106 -0.90 -23.53 13.25
CA PRO A 106 -1.79 -24.02 14.31
C PRO A 106 -2.86 -25.02 13.84
N LEU A 107 -3.14 -25.15 12.54
CA LEU A 107 -4.02 -26.20 12.00
C LEU A 107 -3.32 -27.58 11.96
N THR A 108 -2.02 -27.65 12.22
CA THR A 108 -1.21 -28.89 12.06
C THR A 108 -0.58 -29.43 13.34
N GLY A 109 -0.80 -28.81 14.51
CA GLY A 109 -0.24 -29.32 15.77
C GLY A 109 -0.94 -28.74 16.99
N ASP A 110 -1.28 -29.65 17.91
CA ASP A 110 -1.90 -29.50 19.23
C ASP A 110 -2.13 -28.06 19.72
N GLY A 111 -3.41 -27.76 19.96
CA GLY A 111 -3.90 -26.45 20.36
C GLY A 111 -3.33 -26.01 21.69
N ASP A 112 -2.31 -25.13 21.65
CA ASP A 112 -2.05 -24.14 22.71
C ASP A 112 -0.96 -23.11 22.33
N LEU A 113 -1.01 -22.56 21.12
CA LEU A 113 -0.22 -21.37 20.80
C LEU A 113 -1.07 -20.10 20.98
N ALA A 114 -1.24 -19.75 22.25
CA ALA A 114 -1.48 -18.38 22.65
C ALA A 114 -0.44 -17.47 21.96
N ARG A 115 -0.84 -16.70 20.95
CA ARG A 115 -0.12 -15.47 20.54
C ARG A 115 -0.88 -14.55 19.54
N PRO A 116 -2.18 -14.28 19.71
CA PRO A 116 -2.85 -13.23 18.91
C PRO A 116 -2.09 -11.88 18.95
N PHE A 117 -1.38 -11.58 20.04
CA PHE A 117 -0.61 -10.35 20.23
C PHE A 117 0.62 -10.19 19.30
N VAL A 118 1.34 -11.28 18.99
CA VAL A 118 2.53 -11.21 18.11
C VAL A 118 2.10 -11.03 16.66
N TYR A 119 0.99 -11.63 16.24
CA TYR A 119 0.50 -11.55 14.86
C TYR A 119 -0.09 -10.18 14.51
N THR A 120 -0.74 -9.52 15.47
CA THR A 120 -1.12 -8.11 15.32
C THR A 120 0.13 -7.24 15.11
N SER A 121 1.21 -7.47 15.86
CA SER A 121 2.43 -6.65 15.74
C SER A 121 3.13 -6.74 14.37
N VAL A 122 3.11 -7.90 13.69
CA VAL A 122 3.72 -8.06 12.35
C VAL A 122 2.90 -7.34 11.27
N ALA A 123 1.57 -7.46 11.33
CA ALA A 123 0.69 -6.75 10.39
C ALA A 123 0.74 -5.22 10.61
N GLU A 124 0.86 -4.77 11.86
CA GLU A 124 1.03 -3.34 12.16
C GLU A 124 2.41 -2.82 11.74
N LEU A 125 3.48 -3.60 11.91
CA LEU A 125 4.83 -3.25 11.42
C LEU A 125 4.85 -3.12 9.89
N SER A 126 4.22 -4.06 9.18
CA SER A 126 4.00 -4.00 7.74
C SER A 126 3.32 -2.71 7.28
N PHE A 127 2.25 -2.32 7.99
CA PHE A 127 1.53 -1.08 7.73
C PHE A 127 2.43 0.14 8.00
N LEU A 128 3.10 0.17 9.15
CA LEU A 128 4.01 1.25 9.55
C LEU A 128 5.13 1.44 8.53
N GLY A 129 5.83 0.37 8.21
CA GLY A 129 6.94 0.36 7.28
C GLY A 129 6.52 0.82 5.89
N PHE A 130 5.41 0.27 5.35
CA PHE A 130 4.86 0.73 4.07
C PHE A 130 4.64 2.25 4.06
N MET A 131 3.95 2.79 5.07
CA MET A 131 3.64 4.22 5.13
C MET A 131 4.89 5.09 5.32
N ILE A 132 5.79 4.70 6.22
CA ILE A 132 7.02 5.44 6.52
C ILE A 132 7.94 5.49 5.30
N PHE A 133 8.09 4.37 4.58
CA PHE A 133 8.90 4.34 3.36
C PHE A 133 8.35 5.29 2.29
N PHE A 134 7.03 5.34 2.08
CA PHE A 134 6.43 6.29 1.13
C PHE A 134 6.53 7.74 1.59
N ILE A 135 6.33 8.02 2.88
CA ILE A 135 6.55 9.36 3.45
C ILE A 135 7.99 9.81 3.18
N ALA A 136 8.97 8.98 3.54
CA ALA A 136 10.38 9.29 3.33
C ALA A 136 10.69 9.46 1.83
N ALA A 137 10.14 8.61 0.98
CA ALA A 137 10.38 8.64 -0.45
C ALA A 137 9.90 9.94 -1.09
N PHE A 138 8.69 10.41 -0.73
CA PHE A 138 8.17 11.68 -1.23
C PHE A 138 8.95 12.88 -0.70
N GLN A 139 9.36 12.84 0.57
CA GLN A 139 10.17 13.90 1.17
C GLN A 139 11.57 14.03 0.55
N ILE A 140 12.20 12.90 0.20
CA ILE A 140 13.53 12.88 -0.43
C ILE A 140 13.46 13.33 -1.89
N GLU A 141 12.41 12.94 -2.60
CA GLU A 141 12.29 13.15 -4.04
C GLU A 141 11.85 14.57 -4.42
N GLY A 142 10.90 15.13 -3.67
CA GLY A 142 10.28 16.41 -3.99
C GLY A 142 10.87 17.58 -3.21
N LYS A 143 10.64 18.80 -3.70
CA LYS A 143 10.75 20.01 -2.87
C LYS A 143 9.38 20.29 -2.29
N LYS A 144 9.33 20.60 -0.99
CA LYS A 144 8.08 20.97 -0.32
C LYS A 144 7.50 22.22 -1.00
N GLU A 145 6.26 22.11 -1.47
CA GLU A 145 5.49 23.21 -2.02
C GLU A 145 4.98 24.12 -0.90
N GLN A 146 4.69 25.39 -1.22
CA GLN A 146 4.19 26.34 -0.24
C GLN A 146 2.71 26.01 0.05
N GLU A 147 2.47 25.45 1.23
CA GLU A 147 1.12 25.10 1.69
C GLU A 147 0.53 26.19 2.58
N ASN A 148 -0.80 26.23 2.66
CA ASN A 148 -1.50 27.03 3.64
C ASN A 148 -1.16 26.52 5.06
N PRO A 149 -0.71 27.39 6.00
CA PRO A 149 -0.34 26.98 7.35
C PRO A 149 -1.47 26.31 8.14
N TRP A 150 -2.72 26.51 7.76
CA TRP A 150 -3.89 25.90 8.41
C TRP A 150 -4.21 24.49 7.92
N PHE A 151 -3.70 24.10 6.75
CA PHE A 151 -4.04 22.83 6.13
C PHE A 151 -3.68 21.61 6.99
N PRO A 152 -2.48 21.51 7.60
CA PRO A 152 -2.13 20.37 8.45
C PRO A 152 -3.05 20.26 9.68
N TRP A 153 -3.46 21.39 10.27
CA TRP A 153 -4.36 21.39 11.43
C TRP A 153 -5.76 20.90 11.09
N LEU A 154 -6.27 21.26 9.90
CA LEU A 154 -7.57 20.79 9.42
C LEU A 154 -7.53 19.29 9.11
N LEU A 155 -6.45 18.81 8.49
CA LEU A 155 -6.25 17.38 8.23
C LEU A 155 -6.17 16.60 9.54
N LEU A 156 -5.36 17.07 10.49
CA LEU A 156 -5.24 16.46 11.81
C LEU A 156 -6.59 16.35 12.52
N LEU A 157 -7.39 17.42 12.53
CA LEU A 157 -8.72 17.41 13.13
C LEU A 157 -9.63 16.36 12.45
N LEU A 158 -9.64 16.31 11.12
CA LEU A 158 -10.43 15.34 10.37
C LEU A 158 -10.08 13.89 10.72
N PHE A 159 -8.79 13.58 10.83
CA PHE A 159 -8.31 12.22 11.11
C PHE A 159 -8.36 11.84 12.59
N LEU A 160 -8.42 12.80 13.51
CA LEU A 160 -8.52 12.54 14.95
C LEU A 160 -9.96 12.31 15.44
N ILE A 161 -10.97 12.83 14.73
CA ILE A 161 -12.39 12.70 15.15
C ILE A 161 -12.77 11.23 15.39
N VAL A 162 -12.48 10.34 14.43
CA VAL A 162 -12.89 8.94 14.53
C VAL A 162 -12.15 8.20 15.65
N PRO A 163 -10.80 8.23 15.76
CA PRO A 163 -10.11 7.65 16.89
C PRO A 163 -10.57 8.19 18.25
N PHE A 164 -10.84 9.49 18.38
CA PHE A 164 -11.32 10.05 19.64
C PHE A 164 -12.74 9.61 19.99
N MET A 165 -13.66 9.53 19.03
CA MET A 165 -14.98 8.93 19.27
C MET A 165 -14.86 7.48 19.76
N VAL A 166 -13.93 6.70 19.19
CA VAL A 166 -13.67 5.33 19.64
C VAL A 166 -13.04 5.32 21.03
N ILE A 167 -12.10 6.20 21.35
CA ILE A 167 -11.50 6.26 22.69
C ILE A 167 -12.51 6.69 23.75
N ASP A 168 -13.41 7.62 23.44
CA ASP A 168 -14.47 8.07 24.34
C ASP A 168 -15.44 6.92 24.69
N GLU A 169 -15.84 6.14 23.69
CA GLU A 169 -16.76 5.01 23.86
C GLU A 169 -16.12 3.80 24.55
N TYR A 170 -14.87 3.46 24.20
CA TYR A 170 -14.22 2.19 24.60
C TYR A 170 -13.07 2.33 25.60
N GLY A 171 -12.70 3.57 25.93
CA GLY A 171 -11.56 3.87 26.79
C GLY A 171 -10.19 3.69 26.13
N ILE A 172 -9.15 4.00 26.90
CA ILE A 172 -7.75 3.91 26.46
C ILE A 172 -7.26 2.47 26.61
N THR A 173 -7.09 1.79 25.48
CA THR A 173 -6.57 0.42 25.39
C THR A 173 -5.48 0.36 24.33
N THR A 174 -4.70 -0.72 24.29
CA THR A 174 -3.69 -0.91 23.24
C THR A 174 -4.29 -0.81 21.83
N ARG A 175 -5.51 -1.32 21.62
CA ARG A 175 -6.17 -1.30 20.30
C ARG A 175 -6.63 0.10 19.90
N THR A 176 -7.19 0.87 20.83
CA THR A 176 -7.62 2.24 20.55
C THR A 176 -6.44 3.18 20.35
N VAL A 177 -5.32 2.96 21.07
CA VAL A 177 -4.05 3.64 20.82
C VAL A 177 -3.46 3.27 19.45
N MET A 178 -3.47 1.99 19.06
CA MET A 178 -2.99 1.59 17.73
C MET A 178 -3.87 2.14 16.59
N LEU A 179 -5.19 2.24 16.80
CA LEU A 179 -6.09 2.91 15.88
C LEU A 179 -5.71 4.39 15.70
N LEU A 180 -5.46 5.09 16.81
CA LEU A 180 -5.01 6.48 16.80
C LEU A 180 -3.70 6.64 16.01
N VAL A 181 -2.69 5.83 16.32
CA VAL A 181 -1.38 5.82 15.63
C VAL A 181 -1.56 5.58 14.14
N ARG A 182 -2.40 4.61 13.75
CA ARG A 182 -2.70 4.29 12.36
C ARG A 182 -3.33 5.47 11.62
N PHE A 183 -4.31 6.15 12.22
CA PHE A 183 -4.93 7.33 11.61
C PHE A 183 -3.95 8.49 11.46
N LEU A 184 -3.10 8.72 12.46
CA LEU A 184 -2.05 9.76 12.41
C LEU A 184 -1.02 9.49 11.30
N ILE A 185 -0.60 8.25 11.10
CA ILE A 185 0.36 7.93 10.03
C ILE A 185 -0.28 8.02 8.65
N VAL A 186 -1.55 7.61 8.52
CA VAL A 186 -2.32 7.79 7.28
C VAL A 186 -2.47 9.28 6.94
N GLU A 187 -2.80 10.10 7.94
CA GLU A 187 -2.86 11.55 7.86
C GLU A 187 -1.52 12.13 7.37
N GLN A 188 -0.42 11.71 8.00
CA GLN A 188 0.92 12.14 7.63
C GLN A 188 1.29 11.78 6.18
N LEU A 189 0.92 10.58 5.70
CA LEU A 189 1.14 10.20 4.30
C LEU A 189 0.35 11.09 3.34
N ILE A 190 -0.92 11.37 3.65
CA ILE A 190 -1.75 12.27 2.83
C ILE A 190 -1.16 13.68 2.81
N ALA A 191 -0.82 14.22 3.98
CA ALA A 191 -0.20 15.54 4.12
C ALA A 191 1.08 15.64 3.29
N VAL A 192 1.97 14.65 3.39
CA VAL A 192 3.23 14.62 2.62
C VAL A 192 2.99 14.48 1.13
N THR A 193 2.03 13.66 0.71
CA THR A 193 1.69 13.49 -0.71
C THR A 193 1.21 14.83 -1.31
N ILE A 194 0.44 15.60 -0.55
CA ILE A 194 -0.04 16.93 -0.98
C ILE A 194 1.10 17.95 -0.94
N ALA A 195 1.84 18.01 0.17
CA ALA A 195 2.92 18.97 0.39
C ALA A 195 4.05 18.90 -0.62
N TYR A 196 4.29 17.72 -1.19
CA TYR A 196 5.33 17.50 -2.18
C TYR A 196 4.77 17.40 -3.62
N GLY A 197 3.49 17.75 -3.82
CA GLY A 197 2.89 17.88 -5.15
C GLY A 197 2.56 16.56 -5.85
N PHE A 198 2.66 15.41 -5.17
CA PHE A 198 2.40 14.09 -5.75
C PHE A 198 0.91 13.87 -6.07
N PHE A 199 0.01 14.65 -5.47
CA PHE A 199 -1.42 14.66 -5.81
C PHE A 199 -1.70 14.98 -7.30
N ARG A 200 -0.75 15.62 -7.99
CA ARG A 200 -0.88 15.95 -9.43
C ARG A 200 -0.76 14.73 -10.35
N TYR A 201 -0.32 13.58 -9.83
CA TYR A 201 -0.22 12.33 -10.59
C TYR A 201 -1.43 11.45 -10.28
N PRO A 202 -2.48 11.42 -11.14
CA PRO A 202 -3.79 10.91 -10.75
C PRO A 202 -3.81 9.44 -10.31
N LEU A 203 -3.03 8.59 -10.99
CA LEU A 203 -2.94 7.16 -10.63
C LEU A 203 -2.23 6.96 -9.29
N LEU A 204 -1.14 7.70 -9.05
CA LEU A 204 -0.41 7.65 -7.79
C LEU A 204 -1.30 8.14 -6.65
N TRP A 205 -1.98 9.27 -6.86
CA TRP A 205 -2.89 9.86 -5.89
C TRP A 205 -4.06 8.93 -5.56
N ALA A 206 -4.74 8.40 -6.58
CA ALA A 206 -5.83 7.45 -6.40
C ALA A 206 -5.36 6.21 -5.63
N GLY A 207 -4.19 5.67 -5.99
CA GLY A 207 -3.58 4.55 -5.28
C GLY A 207 -3.32 4.85 -3.80
N ILE A 208 -2.73 6.01 -3.48
CA ILE A 208 -2.50 6.44 -2.09
C ILE A 208 -3.82 6.60 -1.34
N CYS A 209 -4.82 7.26 -1.93
CA CYS A 209 -6.14 7.42 -1.31
C CYS A 209 -6.79 6.07 -1.00
N ILE A 210 -6.79 5.14 -1.95
CA ILE A 210 -7.37 3.79 -1.76
C ILE A 210 -6.58 3.05 -0.68
N ARG A 211 -5.25 3.14 -0.67
CA ARG A 211 -4.40 2.50 0.34
C ARG A 211 -4.68 3.05 1.74
N CYS A 212 -4.79 4.36 1.88
CA CYS A 212 -5.13 5.06 3.12
C CYS A 212 -6.54 4.70 3.61
N PHE A 213 -7.52 4.70 2.70
CA PHE A 213 -8.88 4.28 3.01
C PHE A 213 -8.95 2.83 3.47
N ALA A 214 -8.31 1.92 2.74
CA ALA A 214 -8.22 0.51 3.12
C ALA A 214 -7.53 0.31 4.48
N ALA A 215 -6.48 1.10 4.78
CA ALA A 215 -5.81 1.06 6.07
C ALA A 215 -6.73 1.51 7.22
N MET A 216 -7.49 2.59 7.03
CA MET A 216 -8.45 3.07 8.02
C MET A 216 -9.57 2.04 8.24
N LEU A 217 -10.15 1.50 7.17
CA LEU A 217 -11.18 0.46 7.25
C LEU A 217 -10.68 -0.79 7.98
N TYR A 218 -9.44 -1.22 7.69
CA TYR A 218 -8.82 -2.33 8.42
C TYR A 218 -8.67 -2.01 9.91
N GLY A 219 -8.18 -0.82 10.25
CA GLY A 219 -8.04 -0.39 11.64
C GLY A 219 -9.38 -0.38 12.38
N LEU A 220 -10.43 0.16 11.74
CA LEU A 220 -11.78 0.16 12.30
C LEU A 220 -12.35 -1.25 12.43
N ARG A 221 -12.10 -2.14 11.45
CA ARG A 221 -12.50 -3.54 11.52
C ARG A 221 -11.90 -4.24 12.73
N GLU A 222 -10.59 -4.11 12.92
CA GLU A 222 -9.87 -4.78 14.01
C GLU A 222 -10.13 -4.15 15.38
N THR A 223 -10.47 -2.86 15.42
CA THR A 223 -10.73 -2.14 16.69
C THR A 223 -12.20 -2.15 17.08
N ILE A 224 -13.15 -1.89 16.19
CA ILE A 224 -14.58 -1.73 16.55
C ILE A 224 -15.33 -3.07 16.47
N LEU A 225 -15.10 -3.85 15.41
CA LEU A 225 -15.93 -5.03 15.11
C LEU A 225 -15.50 -6.30 15.85
N VAL A 226 -14.34 -6.29 16.49
CA VAL A 226 -13.98 -7.32 17.45
C VAL A 226 -14.76 -7.17 18.76
N TYR A 227 -15.22 -5.96 19.12
CA TYR A 227 -16.08 -5.74 20.30
C TYR A 227 -17.58 -5.94 20.00
N TYR A 228 -18.01 -5.74 18.75
CA TYR A 228 -19.40 -5.98 18.32
C TYR A 228 -19.50 -6.91 17.10
N PRO A 229 -19.35 -8.24 17.29
CA PRO A 229 -19.59 -9.21 16.23
C PRO A 229 -21.06 -9.25 15.76
N SER A 230 -21.98 -8.61 16.49
CA SER A 230 -23.43 -8.67 16.29
C SER A 230 -24.01 -7.59 15.37
N LEU A 231 -23.20 -6.64 14.85
CA LEU A 231 -23.68 -5.62 13.91
C LEU A 231 -23.91 -6.26 12.52
N SER A 232 -25.08 -6.88 12.37
CA SER A 232 -25.51 -7.63 11.19
C SER A 232 -26.34 -6.73 10.29
N LEU A 233 -25.85 -6.40 9.10
CA LEU A 233 -26.46 -5.37 8.24
C LEU A 233 -27.26 -5.95 7.08
N LEU A 234 -26.98 -7.18 6.64
CA LEU A 234 -27.60 -7.76 5.46
C LEU A 234 -27.93 -9.26 5.65
N PRO A 235 -29.09 -9.72 5.13
CA PRO A 235 -29.35 -11.15 5.00
C PRO A 235 -28.31 -11.78 4.07
N GLY A 236 -27.73 -12.91 4.47
CA GLY A 236 -26.66 -13.55 3.72
C GLY A 236 -27.12 -14.07 2.37
N VAL A 237 -26.41 -13.66 1.32
CA VAL A 237 -26.60 -14.20 -0.03
C VAL A 237 -25.61 -15.35 -0.20
N THR A 238 -26.17 -16.56 -0.30
CA THR A 238 -25.57 -17.88 -0.60
C THR A 238 -25.14 -18.78 0.57
N GLY A 239 -25.89 -19.88 0.73
CA GLY A 239 -25.40 -21.18 1.20
C GLY A 239 -25.06 -21.36 2.69
N SER A 240 -24.73 -20.29 3.41
CA SER A 240 -24.63 -20.31 4.88
C SER A 240 -25.91 -19.73 5.47
N THR A 241 -26.51 -20.43 6.41
CA THR A 241 -27.74 -20.01 7.12
C THR A 241 -27.45 -18.90 8.14
N GLY A 242 -26.65 -17.89 7.79
CA GLY A 242 -26.21 -16.81 8.67
C GLY A 242 -26.28 -15.43 8.01
N MET A 243 -26.64 -14.42 8.79
CA MET A 243 -26.54 -13.01 8.37
C MET A 243 -25.07 -12.64 8.09
N VAL A 244 -24.81 -11.85 7.04
CA VAL A 244 -23.47 -11.32 6.77
C VAL A 244 -23.21 -10.18 7.75
N SER A 245 -22.18 -10.33 8.59
CA SER A 245 -21.80 -9.30 9.56
C SER A 245 -21.08 -8.12 8.87
N LEU A 246 -21.08 -6.93 9.48
CA LEU A 246 -20.25 -5.82 9.00
C LEU A 246 -18.77 -6.23 8.92
N TYR A 247 -18.33 -7.12 9.81
CA TYR A 247 -16.97 -7.66 9.83
C TYR A 247 -16.66 -8.44 8.55
N ASP A 248 -17.63 -9.15 8.00
CA ASP A 248 -17.47 -9.93 6.78
C ASP A 248 -17.44 -9.02 5.55
N LEU A 249 -18.29 -7.99 5.49
CA LEU A 249 -18.26 -6.97 4.42
C LEU A 249 -16.91 -6.24 4.36
N LEU A 250 -16.28 -5.97 5.51
CA LEU A 250 -14.94 -5.38 5.55
C LEU A 250 -13.83 -6.34 5.11
N SER A 251 -14.14 -7.58 4.69
CA SER A 251 -13.19 -8.45 4.01
C SER A 251 -12.83 -7.96 2.59
N ILE A 252 -13.55 -6.96 2.06
CA ILE A 252 -13.20 -6.28 0.79
C ILE A 252 -11.89 -5.46 0.88
N VAL A 253 -11.40 -5.21 2.10
CA VAL A 253 -10.15 -4.46 2.34
C VAL A 253 -8.96 -5.06 1.60
N GLY A 254 -8.85 -6.39 1.53
CA GLY A 254 -7.74 -7.04 0.83
C GLY A 254 -7.64 -6.70 -0.66
N PRO A 255 -8.71 -6.90 -1.45
CA PRO A 255 -8.76 -6.44 -2.84
C PRO A 255 -8.46 -4.94 -3.01
N LEU A 256 -8.92 -4.09 -2.08
CA LEU A 256 -8.62 -2.65 -2.11
C LEU A 256 -7.12 -2.38 -1.92
N ILE A 257 -6.46 -3.08 -0.99
CA ILE A 257 -5.01 -2.97 -0.79
C ILE A 257 -4.28 -3.41 -2.05
N ALA A 258 -4.61 -4.56 -2.61
CA ALA A 258 -3.99 -5.07 -3.82
C ALA A 258 -4.17 -4.12 -5.02
N ALA A 259 -5.38 -3.60 -5.23
CA ALA A 259 -5.66 -2.58 -6.25
C ALA A 259 -4.84 -1.31 -6.01
N SER A 260 -4.72 -0.86 -4.76
CA SER A 260 -3.91 0.32 -4.43
C SER A 260 -2.44 0.16 -4.82
N PHE A 261 -1.85 -1.03 -4.63
CA PHE A 261 -0.46 -1.29 -5.01
C PHE A 261 -0.26 -1.13 -6.52
N THR A 262 -1.17 -1.70 -7.32
CA THR A 262 -1.08 -1.58 -8.78
C THR A 262 -1.16 -0.12 -9.25
N LEU A 263 -2.04 0.68 -8.66
CA LEU A 263 -2.20 2.10 -8.99
C LEU A 263 -1.01 2.95 -8.55
N ILE A 264 -0.48 2.69 -7.34
CA ILE A 264 0.72 3.36 -6.84
C ILE A 264 1.90 3.06 -7.77
N THR A 265 2.13 1.79 -8.12
CA THR A 265 3.23 1.42 -9.02
C THR A 265 3.05 2.04 -10.39
N LEU A 266 1.84 1.99 -10.98
CA LEU A 266 1.55 2.69 -12.25
C LEU A 266 1.88 4.18 -12.17
N GLY A 267 1.39 4.85 -11.13
CA GLY A 267 1.63 6.27 -10.90
C GLY A 267 3.10 6.62 -10.70
N LEU A 268 3.87 5.78 -10.02
CA LEU A 268 5.33 5.94 -9.87
C LEU A 268 6.04 5.80 -11.20
N LEU A 269 5.68 4.79 -12.01
CA LEU A 269 6.29 4.60 -13.33
C LEU A 269 5.96 5.77 -14.26
N ASP A 270 4.74 6.30 -14.19
CA ASP A 270 4.33 7.49 -14.96
C ASP A 270 5.07 8.74 -14.50
N TYR A 271 5.18 8.97 -13.19
CA TYR A 271 5.98 10.05 -12.60
C TYR A 271 7.43 10.01 -13.12
N VAL A 272 8.07 8.85 -13.05
CA VAL A 272 9.45 8.68 -13.50
C VAL A 272 9.57 8.93 -15.00
N ALA A 273 8.64 8.42 -15.81
CA ALA A 273 8.66 8.62 -17.25
C ALA A 273 8.60 10.11 -17.64
N VAL A 274 7.73 10.89 -17.00
CA VAL A 274 7.64 12.35 -17.21
C VAL A 274 8.95 13.03 -16.80
N ARG A 275 9.49 12.68 -15.64
CA ARG A 275 10.72 13.28 -15.13
C ARG A 275 11.96 13.00 -15.97
N GLU A 276 12.09 11.80 -16.53
CA GLU A 276 13.21 11.49 -17.42
C GLU A 276 13.07 12.18 -18.79
N GLN A 277 11.83 12.39 -19.27
CA GLN A 277 11.58 13.20 -20.47
C GLN A 277 11.98 14.66 -20.27
N ASP A 278 11.60 15.27 -19.14
CA ASP A 278 11.99 16.63 -18.78
C ASP A 278 13.52 16.79 -18.74
N ARG A 279 14.22 15.79 -18.19
CA ARG A 279 15.69 15.77 -18.11
C ARG A 279 16.36 15.65 -19.48
N ALA A 280 15.80 14.86 -20.38
CA ALA A 280 16.31 14.72 -21.75
C ALA A 280 16.02 15.95 -22.63
N GLY A 281 14.96 16.71 -22.30
CA GLY A 281 14.53 17.90 -23.03
C GLY A 281 15.19 19.21 -22.59
N SER A 282 15.88 19.25 -21.44
CA SER A 282 16.64 20.44 -21.04
C SER A 282 17.99 20.47 -21.76
N PRO A 283 18.26 21.44 -22.67
CA PRO A 283 19.61 21.63 -23.18
C PRO A 283 20.52 21.97 -22.01
N ASP A 284 21.66 21.27 -21.90
CA ASP A 284 22.70 21.60 -20.96
C ASP A 284 23.05 23.10 -21.10
N PRO A 285 22.95 23.93 -20.05
CA PRO A 285 23.46 25.29 -20.09
C PRO A 285 25.01 25.34 -20.08
N ALA A 286 25.67 24.20 -20.29
CA ALA A 286 27.11 24.05 -20.33
C ALA A 286 27.53 23.10 -21.46
N ALA A 287 27.41 23.60 -22.70
CA ALA A 287 28.16 23.09 -23.85
C ALA A 287 28.74 24.28 -24.63
#